data_AF-N9L2E4-F1
#
_entry.id   AF-N9L2E4-F1
#
_cell.length_a   1.000
_cell.length_b   1.000
_cell.length_c   1.000
_cell.angle_alpha   90.00
_cell.angle_beta   90.00
_cell.angle_gamma   90.00
#
_symmetry.space_group_name_H-M   'P 1'
#
loop_
_entity.id
_entity.type
_entity.pdbx_description
1 polymer ?
#
loop_
_entity_poly.entity_id
_entity_poly.type
_entity_poly.pdbx_seq_one_letter_code
_entity_poly.pdbx_strand_id
1 'polypeptide(L)'
;MLNHAMSVQSDFSIGKSLLTVDKIVEAAKGLGYSSVAIVDDMSLHALVDFSNKATKANIKPVFGCRLRVYDDSKYRKPPASSGIAEKRNLMFCPKVYVKSEKGIKGLFKLLTDANSKEQYYYHSRTDLDALCKLEDVVVTTGDMYGLFSHPDHERILKVLKARFGDDLYIEFSPINTPLFDRLNYLGYLAYEREKIKTVVTYPFNYLENEDADTLDVLSAIATNTQLDLHYRPIQYVKDFGFKEPKFILDHTKAAIQRMAKYERVNSAEAWKEGLKNISELVDKCQYIFEKQPVSLPKLSTDEFKTLCAKCLEGWKKRFSKEILGYKPTKAELDTVYKSRLGYELSILKKMGFESYFLLVEDLVMWSKNNGVIVGPGRGSCFLAGHEVVINTDGETKKIEDFEIGDKVIAHDGSIQEVVDVLSFDRDEEILHLTFDNGVEISCTKDHKFFSKTRGWIRADEINEEDEFDDVVELAKEIECKTNAVLR
;
A
#
# COMPACT_ATOMS: atom_id res chain seq x y z
N MET A 1 -22.22 19.90 -11.92
CA MET A 1 -22.95 19.42 -10.72
C MET A 1 -21.91 19.16 -9.65
N LEU A 2 -22.21 19.43 -8.37
CA LEU A 2 -21.32 18.99 -7.29
C LEU A 2 -21.39 17.45 -7.27
N ASN A 3 -20.38 16.76 -7.77
CA ASN A 3 -20.33 15.29 -7.82
C ASN A 3 -18.92 14.78 -7.53
N HIS A 4 -18.23 15.48 -6.63
CA HIS A 4 -16.87 15.22 -6.20
C HIS A 4 -16.82 15.19 -4.66
N ALA A 5 -16.48 14.04 -4.06
CA ALA A 5 -16.33 13.92 -2.61
C ALA A 5 -14.86 14.13 -2.24
N MET A 6 -14.48 15.36 -1.85
CA MET A 6 -13.07 15.75 -1.76
C MET A 6 -12.46 15.67 -0.35
N SER A 7 -13.18 15.10 0.62
CA SER A 7 -12.73 15.04 2.00
C SER A 7 -13.11 13.73 2.70
N VAL A 8 -12.93 12.60 2.02
CA VAL A 8 -13.21 11.28 2.59
C VAL A 8 -12.02 10.80 3.40
N GLN A 9 -12.25 10.29 4.61
CA GLN A 9 -11.24 9.58 5.40
C GLN A 9 -11.57 8.10 5.39
N SER A 10 -10.59 7.26 5.08
CA SER A 10 -10.71 5.81 5.21
C SER A 10 -10.36 5.35 6.61
N ASP A 11 -10.59 4.07 6.90
CA ASP A 11 -10.17 3.37 8.11
C ASP A 11 -8.64 3.41 8.37
N PHE A 12 -7.83 3.77 7.37
CA PHE A 12 -6.42 4.10 7.58
C PHE A 12 -6.19 5.43 8.33
N SER A 13 -7.21 6.25 8.51
CA SER A 13 -7.26 7.28 9.55
C SER A 13 -7.65 6.63 10.89
N ILE A 14 -6.70 5.89 11.48
CA ILE A 14 -6.91 5.04 12.66
C ILE A 14 -7.63 5.80 13.78
N GLY A 15 -8.73 5.23 14.27
CA GLY A 15 -9.52 5.82 15.35
C GLY A 15 -10.43 6.99 14.95
N LYS A 16 -10.46 7.36 13.66
CA LYS A 16 -11.19 8.54 13.17
C LYS A 16 -12.17 8.26 12.03
N SER A 17 -12.12 7.08 11.42
CA SER A 17 -13.07 6.68 10.38
C SER A 17 -13.39 5.19 10.44
N LEU A 18 -14.59 4.84 10.01
CA LEU A 18 -15.13 3.48 9.86
C LEU A 18 -15.27 3.07 8.38
N LEU A 19 -14.85 3.93 7.46
CA LEU A 19 -15.00 3.75 6.02
C LEU A 19 -13.86 2.92 5.47
N THR A 20 -14.11 1.63 5.25
CA THR A 20 -13.21 0.80 4.42
C THR A 20 -13.25 1.28 2.97
N VAL A 21 -12.20 0.97 2.19
CA VAL A 21 -12.14 1.33 0.77
C VAL A 21 -13.36 0.81 -0.01
N ASP A 22 -13.83 -0.40 0.28
CA ASP A 22 -15.04 -0.97 -0.35
C ASP A 22 -16.28 -0.11 -0.09
N LYS A 23 -16.54 0.22 1.17
CA LYS A 23 -17.67 1.07 1.56
C LYS A 23 -17.61 2.45 0.89
N ILE A 24 -16.42 3.04 0.78
CA ILE A 24 -16.22 4.33 0.12
C ILE A 24 -16.65 4.25 -1.34
N VAL A 25 -16.16 3.26 -2.08
CA VAL A 25 -16.40 3.12 -3.52
C VAL A 25 -17.87 2.78 -3.80
N GLU A 26 -18.46 1.88 -3.01
CA GLU A 26 -19.88 1.50 -3.12
C GLU A 26 -20.81 2.69 -2.84
N ALA A 27 -20.60 3.39 -1.72
CA ALA A 27 -21.40 4.55 -1.36
C ALA A 27 -21.26 5.67 -2.39
N ALA A 28 -20.04 5.97 -2.83
CA ALA A 28 -19.79 6.99 -3.84
C ALA A 28 -20.52 6.69 -5.16
N LYS A 29 -20.51 5.43 -5.60
CA LYS A 29 -21.24 4.99 -6.79
C LYS A 29 -22.75 5.14 -6.61
N GLY A 30 -23.30 4.67 -5.47
CA GLY A 30 -24.73 4.75 -5.16
C GLY A 30 -25.25 6.19 -5.08
N LEU A 31 -24.42 7.12 -4.61
CA LEU A 31 -24.76 8.54 -4.44
C LEU A 31 -24.42 9.41 -5.67
N GLY A 32 -23.91 8.81 -6.75
CA GLY A 32 -23.66 9.49 -8.03
C GLY A 32 -22.41 10.38 -8.04
N TYR A 33 -21.41 10.09 -7.20
CA TYR A 33 -20.11 10.75 -7.27
C TYR A 33 -19.30 10.25 -8.47
N SER A 34 -18.67 11.19 -9.17
CA SER A 34 -17.75 10.91 -10.29
C SER A 34 -16.29 10.85 -9.87
N SER A 35 -15.96 11.48 -8.74
CA SER A 35 -14.62 11.40 -8.15
C SER A 35 -14.70 11.40 -6.63
N VAL A 36 -13.70 10.77 -6.03
CA VAL A 36 -13.54 10.72 -4.57
C VAL A 36 -12.08 10.98 -4.23
N ALA A 37 -11.83 11.86 -3.27
CA ALA A 37 -10.52 12.06 -2.68
C ALA A 37 -10.44 11.39 -1.31
N ILE A 38 -9.50 10.47 -1.15
CA ILE A 38 -9.07 10.00 0.17
C ILE A 38 -8.02 10.96 0.71
N VAL A 39 -8.27 11.51 1.89
CA VAL A 39 -7.42 12.48 2.59
C VAL A 39 -7.15 12.02 4.03
N ASP A 40 -6.52 10.85 4.13
CA ASP A 40 -6.22 10.27 5.42
C ASP A 40 -5.21 11.07 6.23
N ASP A 41 -5.32 10.93 7.54
CA ASP A 41 -4.51 11.62 8.54
C ASP A 41 -3.06 11.09 8.51
N MET A 42 -2.13 11.85 7.95
CA MET A 42 -0.69 11.48 7.85
C MET A 42 -0.44 10.11 7.21
N SER A 43 -1.28 9.69 6.26
CA SER A 43 -1.29 8.34 5.71
C SER A 43 -1.69 8.33 4.23
N LEU A 44 -1.13 7.38 3.47
CA LEU A 44 -1.51 7.04 2.09
C LEU A 44 -1.70 5.53 1.91
N HIS A 45 -1.93 4.78 2.99
CA HIS A 45 -1.99 3.32 2.95
C HIS A 45 -3.15 2.79 2.08
N ALA A 46 -4.24 3.56 1.97
CA ALA A 46 -5.37 3.23 1.09
C ALA A 46 -5.04 3.28 -0.41
N LEU A 47 -3.91 3.88 -0.81
CA LEU A 47 -3.64 4.29 -2.19
C LEU A 47 -3.82 3.17 -3.22
N VAL A 48 -3.20 2.01 -3.00
CA VAL A 48 -3.20 0.91 -3.97
C VAL A 48 -4.60 0.30 -4.09
N ASP A 49 -5.22 -0.03 -2.96
CA ASP A 49 -6.53 -0.68 -2.95
C ASP A 49 -7.62 0.26 -3.48
N PHE A 50 -7.60 1.52 -3.04
CA PHE A 50 -8.52 2.55 -3.52
C PHE A 50 -8.37 2.83 -5.01
N SER A 51 -7.13 2.93 -5.51
CA SER A 51 -6.90 3.14 -6.94
C SER A 51 -7.54 2.05 -7.79
N ASN A 52 -7.32 0.79 -7.42
CA ASN A 52 -7.83 -0.36 -8.16
C ASN A 52 -9.35 -0.42 -8.13
N LYS A 53 -9.95 -0.27 -6.94
CA LYS A 53 -11.40 -0.38 -6.73
C LYS A 53 -12.18 0.81 -7.32
N ALA A 54 -11.69 2.04 -7.12
CA ALA A 54 -12.34 3.23 -7.68
C ALA A 54 -12.31 3.23 -9.22
N THR A 55 -11.17 2.89 -9.82
CA THR A 55 -11.03 2.75 -11.28
C THR A 55 -12.00 1.70 -11.82
N LYS A 56 -12.10 0.51 -11.20
CA LYS A 56 -13.06 -0.54 -11.58
C LYS A 56 -14.52 -0.07 -11.48
N ALA A 57 -14.81 0.83 -10.56
CA ALA A 57 -16.14 1.42 -10.36
C ALA A 57 -16.43 2.64 -11.26
N ASN A 58 -15.52 3.03 -12.16
CA ASN A 58 -15.59 4.26 -12.97
C ASN A 58 -15.68 5.54 -12.13
N ILE A 59 -15.05 5.55 -10.96
CA ILE A 59 -14.90 6.72 -10.10
C ILE A 59 -13.46 7.20 -10.22
N LYS A 60 -13.25 8.47 -10.55
CA LYS A 60 -11.90 9.06 -10.59
C LYS A 60 -11.31 9.08 -9.16
N PRO A 61 -10.24 8.32 -8.87
CA PRO A 61 -9.57 8.43 -7.60
C PRO A 61 -8.78 9.74 -7.54
N VAL A 62 -8.85 10.44 -6.42
CA VAL A 62 -7.96 11.54 -6.08
C VAL A 62 -7.22 11.18 -4.80
N PHE A 63 -5.91 11.39 -4.79
CA PHE A 63 -5.07 11.05 -3.65
C PHE A 63 -4.66 12.32 -2.92
N GLY A 64 -4.83 12.32 -1.61
CA GLY A 64 -4.40 13.42 -0.77
C GLY A 64 -4.09 12.94 0.63
N CYS A 65 -3.71 13.89 1.48
CA CYS A 65 -3.40 13.64 2.87
C CYS A 65 -3.72 14.86 3.71
N ARG A 66 -4.30 14.63 4.88
CA ARG A 66 -4.48 15.65 5.92
C ARG A 66 -3.22 15.66 6.78
N LEU A 67 -2.41 16.71 6.62
CA LEU A 67 -1.11 16.81 7.27
C LEU A 67 -1.24 17.36 8.69
N ARG A 68 -0.33 17.01 9.61
CA ARG A 68 -0.21 17.61 10.95
C ARG A 68 1.03 18.48 10.97
N VAL A 69 0.85 19.76 10.65
CA VAL A 69 1.94 20.74 10.55
C VAL A 69 2.10 21.43 11.91
N TYR A 70 3.26 21.23 12.54
CA TYR A 70 3.64 21.86 13.80
C TYR A 70 4.52 23.10 13.57
N ASP A 71 4.52 24.03 14.53
CA ASP A 71 5.47 25.15 14.56
C ASP A 71 6.92 24.64 14.55
N ASP A 72 7.18 23.54 15.27
CA ASP A 72 8.44 22.82 15.31
C ASP A 72 8.17 21.31 15.33
N SER A 73 8.42 20.63 14.20
CA SER A 73 8.21 19.18 14.05
C SER A 73 9.10 18.34 14.96
N LYS A 74 10.25 18.89 15.39
CA LYS A 74 11.27 18.18 16.17
C LYS A 74 11.21 18.48 17.66
N TYR A 75 10.40 19.45 18.08
CA TYR A 75 10.28 19.83 19.49
C TYR A 75 9.90 18.63 20.37
N ARG A 76 10.63 18.50 21.47
CA ARG A 76 10.39 17.54 22.54
C ARG A 76 10.16 18.31 23.84
N LYS A 77 9.10 17.94 24.56
CA LYS A 77 8.83 18.50 25.87
C LYS A 77 10.01 18.18 26.80
N PRO A 78 10.65 19.18 27.42
CA PRO A 78 11.74 18.93 28.36
C PRO A 78 11.20 18.20 29.60
N PRO A 79 12.00 17.34 30.26
CA PRO A 79 11.61 16.73 31.53
C PRO A 79 11.32 17.81 32.57
N ALA A 80 10.32 17.58 33.42
CA ALA A 80 9.97 18.52 34.49
C ALA A 80 11.15 18.84 35.42
N SER A 81 12.07 17.88 35.62
CA SER A 81 13.28 18.04 36.41
C SER A 81 14.32 18.98 35.81
N SER A 82 14.24 19.30 34.52
CA SER A 82 15.23 20.15 33.84
C SER A 82 15.13 21.64 34.20
N GLY A 83 14.01 22.08 34.79
CA GLY A 83 13.73 23.50 35.06
C GLY A 83 13.50 24.35 33.81
N ILE A 84 13.56 23.76 32.61
CA ILE A 84 13.31 24.46 31.34
C ILE A 84 11.80 24.56 31.14
N ALA A 85 11.31 25.79 30.94
CA ALA A 85 9.91 26.04 30.66
C ALA A 85 9.47 25.38 29.34
N GLU A 86 8.27 24.79 29.35
CA GLU A 86 7.68 24.22 28.13
C GLU A 86 7.39 25.33 27.11
N LYS A 87 7.96 25.19 25.90
CA LYS A 87 7.63 26.03 24.77
C LYS A 87 6.30 25.59 24.16
N ARG A 88 5.49 26.57 23.77
CA ARG A 88 4.28 26.35 22.97
C ARG A 88 4.66 25.82 21.58
N ASN A 89 4.10 24.68 21.19
CA ASN A 89 4.29 24.07 19.87
C ASN A 89 2.92 23.74 19.27
N LEU A 90 2.33 24.71 18.59
CA LEU A 90 0.98 24.58 18.04
C LEU A 90 1.01 23.80 16.73
N MET A 91 -0.19 23.39 16.29
CA MET A 91 -0.37 22.62 15.07
C MET A 91 -1.62 23.08 14.33
N PHE A 92 -1.56 22.95 13.01
CA PHE A 92 -2.72 23.04 12.13
C PHE A 92 -2.67 21.90 11.10
N CYS A 93 -3.82 21.62 10.49
CA CYS A 93 -4.01 20.50 9.59
C CYS A 93 -4.51 20.93 8.21
N PRO A 94 -3.62 21.35 7.29
CA PRO A 94 -4.00 21.56 5.91
C PRO A 94 -4.24 20.21 5.21
N LYS A 95 -4.99 20.22 4.11
CA LYS A 95 -5.09 19.06 3.21
C LYS A 95 -4.27 19.31 1.97
N VAL A 96 -3.61 18.27 1.50
CA VAL A 96 -2.79 18.29 0.29
C VAL A 96 -3.36 17.26 -0.68
N TYR A 97 -3.52 17.65 -1.94
CA TYR A 97 -4.00 16.80 -3.02
C TYR A 97 -2.93 16.70 -4.11
N VAL A 98 -2.72 15.50 -4.63
CA VAL A 98 -1.63 15.20 -5.54
C VAL A 98 -2.02 15.48 -6.99
N LYS A 99 -1.19 16.26 -7.70
CA LYS A 99 -1.38 16.56 -9.14
C LYS A 99 -0.71 15.54 -10.04
N SER A 100 0.48 15.06 -9.67
CA SER A 100 1.34 14.23 -10.53
C SER A 100 2.18 13.22 -9.73
N GLU A 101 2.92 12.37 -10.45
CA GLU A 101 3.95 11.47 -9.90
C GLU A 101 5.00 12.21 -9.04
N LYS A 102 5.30 13.47 -9.37
CA LYS A 102 6.22 14.30 -8.59
C LYS A 102 5.60 14.65 -7.22
N GLY A 103 4.31 14.96 -7.20
CA GLY A 103 3.56 15.26 -5.98
C GLY A 103 3.43 14.08 -5.05
N ILE A 104 3.11 12.87 -5.57
CA ILE A 104 2.99 11.69 -4.72
C ILE A 104 4.35 11.30 -4.11
N LYS A 105 5.44 11.37 -4.89
CA LYS A 105 6.80 11.09 -4.40
C LYS A 105 7.24 12.08 -3.33
N GLY A 106 6.93 13.37 -3.51
CA GLY A 106 7.17 14.39 -2.49
C GLY A 106 6.40 14.10 -1.21
N LEU A 107 5.15 13.68 -1.33
CA LEU A 107 4.30 13.33 -0.18
C LEU A 107 4.79 12.05 0.51
N PHE A 108 5.22 11.02 -0.22
CA PHE A 108 5.88 9.84 0.36
C PHE A 108 7.10 10.24 1.17
N LYS A 109 7.99 11.06 0.60
CA LYS A 109 9.19 11.53 1.29
C LYS A 109 8.85 12.29 2.57
N LEU A 110 7.90 13.22 2.51
CA LEU A 110 7.44 13.98 3.68
C LEU A 110 6.87 13.05 4.77
N LEU A 111 6.01 12.09 4.40
CA LEU A 111 5.41 11.17 5.36
C LEU A 111 6.45 10.20 5.96
N THR A 112 7.44 9.77 5.18
CA THR A 112 8.58 9.00 5.69
C THR A 112 9.38 9.81 6.72
N ASP A 113 9.72 11.06 6.39
CA ASP A 113 10.46 11.93 7.30
C ASP A 113 9.65 12.22 8.58
N ALA A 114 8.32 12.40 8.46
CA ALA A 114 7.42 12.60 9.60
C ALA A 114 7.36 11.40 10.57
N ASN A 115 7.71 10.20 10.09
CA ASN A 115 7.83 8.97 10.87
C ASN A 115 9.27 8.66 11.32
N SER A 116 10.23 9.55 11.02
CA SER A 116 11.59 9.45 11.54
C SER A 116 11.63 9.62 13.06
N LYS A 117 12.70 9.15 13.69
CA LYS A 117 12.95 9.32 15.13
C LYS A 117 12.92 10.80 15.55
N GLU A 118 13.35 11.69 14.67
CA GLU A 118 13.49 13.12 14.92
C GLU A 118 12.13 13.84 14.93
N GLN A 119 11.20 13.45 14.05
CA GLN A 119 9.91 14.14 13.91
C GLN A 119 8.76 13.41 14.61
N TYR A 120 8.82 12.08 14.68
CA TYR A 120 7.81 11.29 15.37
C TYR A 120 7.89 11.46 16.89
N TYR A 121 6.76 11.73 17.53
CA TYR A 121 6.65 11.78 18.99
C TYR A 121 5.51 10.86 19.48
N TYR A 122 4.33 11.41 19.80
CA TYR A 122 3.11 10.62 20.01
C TYR A 122 2.41 10.26 18.70
N HIS A 123 2.73 10.99 17.65
CA HIS A 123 2.20 10.85 16.30
C HIS A 123 3.20 11.46 15.33
N SER A 124 3.06 11.12 14.05
CA SER A 124 3.88 11.67 12.96
C SER A 124 3.62 13.17 12.82
N ARG A 125 4.69 13.95 12.68
CA ARG A 125 4.65 15.42 12.62
C ARG A 125 5.42 15.91 11.41
N THR A 126 4.93 16.97 10.80
CA THR A 126 5.69 17.74 9.81
C THR A 126 5.70 19.21 10.22
N ASP A 127 6.36 20.06 9.44
CA ASP A 127 6.45 21.51 9.67
C ASP A 127 6.19 22.29 8.38
N LEU A 128 6.08 23.61 8.52
CA LEU A 128 5.75 24.50 7.41
C LEU A 128 6.82 24.45 6.30
N ASP A 129 8.09 24.29 6.66
CA ASP A 129 9.19 24.20 5.70
C ASP A 129 9.09 22.93 4.86
N ALA A 130 8.82 21.78 5.49
CA ALA A 130 8.60 20.52 4.80
C ALA A 130 7.37 20.57 3.89
N LEU A 131 6.26 21.16 4.35
CA LEU A 131 5.09 21.41 3.51
C LEU A 131 5.45 22.27 2.29
N CYS A 132 6.19 23.36 2.46
CA CYS A 132 6.60 24.24 1.36
C CYS A 132 7.58 23.59 0.38
N LYS A 133 8.17 22.44 0.69
CA LYS A 133 9.01 21.68 -0.25
C LYS A 133 8.18 20.82 -1.21
N LEU A 134 6.90 20.58 -0.95
CA LEU A 134 6.05 19.79 -1.83
C LEU A 134 5.82 20.50 -3.17
N GLU A 135 6.04 19.79 -4.27
CA GLU A 135 5.80 20.26 -5.64
C GLU A 135 4.65 19.48 -6.25
N ASP A 136 3.98 20.04 -7.27
CA ASP A 136 2.85 19.40 -7.96
C ASP A 136 1.75 18.90 -7.01
N VAL A 137 1.35 19.76 -6.08
CA VAL A 137 0.22 19.53 -5.18
C VAL A 137 -0.70 20.73 -5.13
N VAL A 138 -1.98 20.48 -4.84
CA VAL A 138 -2.93 21.49 -4.38
C VAL A 138 -2.97 21.46 -2.86
N VAL A 139 -2.99 22.63 -2.21
CA VAL A 139 -3.08 22.76 -0.76
C VAL A 139 -4.34 23.50 -0.39
N THR A 140 -5.08 23.01 0.60
CA THR A 140 -6.21 23.72 1.19
C THR A 140 -5.90 24.11 2.64
N THR A 141 -6.58 25.13 3.13
CA THR A 141 -6.44 25.55 4.54
C THR A 141 -6.93 24.51 5.55
N GLY A 142 -7.61 23.45 5.12
CA GLY A 142 -8.14 22.42 5.99
C GLY A 142 -9.42 22.84 6.71
N ASP A 143 -10.00 21.89 7.43
CA ASP A 143 -11.30 21.99 8.11
C ASP A 143 -11.14 22.02 9.64
N MET A 144 -11.44 20.92 10.33
CA MET A 144 -11.20 20.76 11.76
C MET A 144 -9.70 20.90 12.02
N TYR A 145 -9.30 21.68 13.02
CA TYR A 145 -7.89 22.01 13.26
C TYR A 145 -7.16 22.57 12.02
N GLY A 146 -7.86 23.10 11.01
CA GLY A 146 -7.26 23.73 9.84
C GLY A 146 -6.46 24.98 10.20
N LEU A 147 -5.87 25.63 9.19
CA LEU A 147 -5.02 26.81 9.34
C LEU A 147 -5.64 27.88 10.23
N PHE A 148 -6.93 28.18 10.08
CA PHE A 148 -7.61 29.24 10.85
C PHE A 148 -7.82 28.92 12.34
N SER A 149 -7.53 27.70 12.77
CA SER A 149 -7.43 27.37 14.21
C SER A 149 -6.09 27.81 14.81
N HIS A 150 -5.10 28.10 13.97
CA HIS A 150 -3.79 28.58 14.40
C HIS A 150 -3.83 30.09 14.69
N PRO A 151 -3.29 30.57 15.83
CA PRO A 151 -3.24 32.00 16.14
C PRO A 151 -2.45 32.81 15.11
N ASP A 152 -1.44 32.20 14.49
CA ASP A 152 -0.56 32.82 13.50
C ASP A 152 -0.97 32.53 12.04
N HIS A 153 -2.27 32.28 11.83
CA HIS A 153 -2.80 31.90 10.51
C HIS A 153 -2.52 32.95 9.43
N GLU A 154 -2.48 34.24 9.75
CA GLU A 154 -2.24 35.30 8.76
C GLU A 154 -0.82 35.23 8.18
N ARG A 155 0.19 35.03 9.03
CA ARG A 155 1.59 34.89 8.57
C ARG A 155 1.74 33.60 7.77
N ILE A 156 1.22 32.49 8.29
CA ILE A 156 1.32 31.19 7.63
C ILE A 156 0.62 31.21 6.27
N LEU A 157 -0.57 31.82 6.18
CA LEU A 157 -1.31 31.97 4.92
C LEU A 157 -0.50 32.73 3.88
N LYS A 158 0.21 33.79 4.26
CA LYS A 158 1.10 34.55 3.34
C LYS A 158 2.25 33.69 2.82
N VAL A 159 2.85 32.86 3.67
CA VAL A 159 3.89 31.90 3.25
C VAL A 159 3.32 30.89 2.27
N LEU A 160 2.18 30.29 2.59
CA LEU A 160 1.52 29.31 1.72
C LEU A 160 1.10 29.94 0.39
N LYS A 161 0.54 31.17 0.40
CA LYS A 161 0.14 31.89 -0.81
C LYS A 161 1.33 32.19 -1.70
N ALA A 162 2.43 32.68 -1.11
CA ALA A 162 3.66 32.93 -1.85
C ALA A 162 4.24 31.66 -2.47
N ARG A 163 4.07 30.51 -1.80
CA ARG A 163 4.62 29.23 -2.26
C ARG A 163 3.75 28.51 -3.30
N PHE A 164 2.44 28.46 -3.08
CA PHE A 164 1.52 27.62 -3.86
C PHE A 164 0.68 28.43 -4.85
N GLY A 165 0.57 29.75 -4.71
CA GLY A 165 -0.14 30.61 -5.65
C GLY A 165 -1.56 30.11 -5.93
N ASP A 166 -1.87 29.85 -7.20
CA ASP A 166 -3.17 29.35 -7.66
C ASP A 166 -3.51 27.94 -7.18
N ASP A 167 -2.54 27.19 -6.65
CA ASP A 167 -2.73 25.87 -6.06
C ASP A 167 -3.01 25.92 -4.55
N LEU A 168 -3.19 27.12 -3.98
CA LEU A 168 -3.71 27.29 -2.62
C LEU A 168 -5.20 27.65 -2.65
N TYR A 169 -6.00 26.95 -1.83
CA TYR A 169 -7.41 27.27 -1.64
C TYR A 169 -7.76 27.49 -0.16
N ILE A 170 -8.64 28.46 0.09
CA ILE A 170 -9.33 28.61 1.37
C ILE A 170 -10.49 27.61 1.42
N GLU A 171 -10.49 26.75 2.41
CA GLU A 171 -11.49 25.70 2.57
C GLU A 171 -12.61 26.17 3.52
N PHE A 172 -13.84 26.08 3.03
CA PHE A 172 -15.04 26.27 3.82
C PHE A 172 -15.71 24.93 4.11
N SER A 173 -16.07 24.71 5.37
CA SER A 173 -16.74 23.50 5.83
C SER A 173 -18.10 23.87 6.41
N PRO A 174 -19.22 23.56 5.75
CA PRO A 174 -20.55 24.04 6.14
C PRO A 174 -21.16 23.24 7.30
N ILE A 175 -20.34 22.84 8.27
CA ILE A 175 -20.74 22.08 9.46
C ILE A 175 -21.39 23.04 10.45
N ASN A 176 -22.56 22.67 10.97
CA ASN A 176 -23.40 23.56 11.79
C ASN A 176 -22.92 23.63 13.25
N THR A 177 -21.83 24.37 13.49
CA THR A 177 -21.35 24.67 14.86
C THR A 177 -20.77 26.07 14.95
N PRO A 178 -20.75 26.68 16.16
CA PRO A 178 -20.02 27.93 16.39
C PRO A 178 -18.53 27.86 16.03
N LEU A 179 -17.89 26.70 16.22
CA LEU A 179 -16.49 26.51 15.86
C LEU A 179 -16.27 26.67 14.35
N PHE A 180 -17.02 25.91 13.54
CA PHE A 180 -16.89 25.97 12.09
C PHE A 180 -17.38 27.31 11.53
N ASP A 181 -18.43 27.91 12.09
CA ASP A 181 -18.85 29.27 11.71
C ASP A 181 -17.72 30.28 11.95
N ARG A 182 -17.00 30.18 13.08
CA ARG A 182 -15.83 31.03 13.35
C ARG A 182 -14.67 30.78 12.39
N LEU A 183 -14.34 29.52 12.11
CA LEU A 183 -13.26 29.17 11.17
C LEU A 183 -13.58 29.67 9.74
N ASN A 184 -14.82 29.47 9.29
CA ASN A 184 -15.29 29.94 7.99
C ASN A 184 -15.31 31.48 7.93
N TYR A 185 -15.65 32.17 9.03
CA TYR A 185 -15.55 33.62 9.10
C TYR A 185 -14.11 34.12 8.95
N LEU A 186 -13.14 33.52 9.64
CA LEU A 186 -11.72 33.84 9.46
C LEU A 186 -11.24 33.56 8.04
N GLY A 187 -11.69 32.44 7.45
CA GLY A 187 -11.44 32.12 6.05
C GLY A 187 -12.02 33.16 5.09
N TYR A 188 -13.23 33.66 5.36
CA TYR A 188 -13.84 34.73 4.58
C TYR A 188 -13.09 36.06 4.70
N LEU A 189 -12.62 36.43 5.90
CA LEU A 189 -11.77 37.62 6.07
C LEU A 189 -10.43 37.48 5.31
N ALA A 190 -9.87 36.27 5.27
CA ALA A 190 -8.69 35.98 4.47
C ALA A 190 -8.98 36.07 2.97
N TYR A 191 -10.11 35.52 2.51
CA TYR A 191 -10.58 35.64 1.12
C TYR A 191 -10.71 37.10 0.70
N GLU A 192 -11.35 37.94 1.53
CA GLU A 192 -11.56 39.34 1.20
C GLU A 192 -10.25 40.14 1.08
N ARG A 193 -9.27 39.82 1.92
CA ARG A 193 -7.98 40.52 1.94
C ARG A 193 -7.02 40.02 0.87
N GLU A 194 -6.93 38.72 0.70
CA GLU A 194 -5.88 38.09 -0.10
C GLU A 194 -6.37 37.61 -1.47
N LYS A 195 -7.68 37.54 -1.70
CA LYS A 195 -8.30 37.07 -2.95
C LYS A 195 -7.79 35.69 -3.40
N ILE A 196 -7.56 34.80 -2.42
CA ILE A 196 -7.23 33.39 -2.64
C ILE A 196 -8.52 32.66 -3.00
N LYS A 197 -8.48 31.78 -4.00
CA LYS A 197 -9.64 30.96 -4.39
C LYS A 197 -10.17 30.15 -3.21
N THR A 198 -11.46 29.88 -3.22
CA THR A 198 -12.10 29.06 -2.17
C THR A 198 -12.46 27.67 -2.67
N VAL A 199 -12.71 26.73 -1.76
CA VAL A 199 -13.36 25.43 -2.02
C VAL A 199 -14.33 25.11 -0.89
N VAL A 200 -15.38 24.34 -1.18
CA VAL A 200 -16.30 23.82 -0.17
C VAL A 200 -16.15 22.31 -0.06
N THR A 201 -15.91 21.82 1.15
CA THR A 201 -15.74 20.39 1.45
C THR A 201 -16.60 20.00 2.65
N TYR A 202 -16.93 18.71 2.72
CA TYR A 202 -17.56 18.11 3.90
C TYR A 202 -16.82 16.80 4.21
N PRO A 203 -16.33 16.62 5.45
CA PRO A 203 -15.64 15.39 5.81
C PRO A 203 -16.62 14.22 5.95
N PHE A 204 -16.22 13.06 5.44
CA PHE A 204 -16.97 11.81 5.58
C PHE A 204 -16.10 10.77 6.28
N ASN A 205 -16.62 10.23 7.39
CA ASN A 205 -15.87 9.40 8.34
C ASN A 205 -16.57 8.06 8.63
N TYR A 206 -17.83 7.92 8.24
CA TYR A 206 -18.61 6.69 8.41
C TYR A 206 -19.73 6.66 7.37
N LEU A 207 -20.45 5.54 7.28
CA LEU A 207 -21.46 5.37 6.22
C LEU A 207 -22.74 6.11 6.59
N GLU A 208 -23.30 5.82 7.75
CA GLU A 208 -24.58 6.38 8.21
C GLU A 208 -24.43 7.20 9.49
N ASN A 209 -25.35 8.12 9.77
CA ASN A 209 -25.22 9.00 10.94
C ASN A 209 -25.28 8.24 12.27
N GLU A 210 -25.96 7.10 12.26
CA GLU A 210 -26.07 6.15 13.37
C GLU A 210 -24.70 5.54 13.72
N ASP A 211 -23.76 5.48 12.78
CA ASP A 211 -22.40 4.98 13.01
C ASP A 211 -21.52 5.95 13.83
N ALA A 212 -22.00 7.17 14.10
CA ALA A 212 -21.25 8.16 14.88
C ALA A 212 -20.91 7.64 16.30
N ASP A 213 -21.84 6.92 16.93
CA ASP A 213 -21.61 6.31 18.25
C ASP A 213 -20.58 5.18 18.17
N THR A 214 -20.60 4.41 17.08
CA THR A 214 -19.59 3.38 16.79
C THR A 214 -18.20 4.01 16.64
N LEU A 215 -18.11 5.16 15.96
CA LEU A 215 -16.85 5.88 15.82
C LEU A 215 -16.34 6.41 17.17
N ASP A 216 -17.24 6.91 18.04
CA ASP A 216 -16.89 7.31 19.40
C ASP A 216 -16.26 6.15 20.20
N VAL A 217 -16.79 4.93 20.05
CA VAL A 217 -16.22 3.72 20.67
C VAL A 217 -14.86 3.38 20.08
N LEU A 218 -14.71 3.41 18.76
CA LEU A 218 -13.41 3.16 18.11
C LEU A 218 -12.35 4.17 18.53
N SER A 219 -12.72 5.45 18.64
CA SER A 219 -11.85 6.52 19.13
C SER A 219 -11.43 6.28 20.59
N ALA A 220 -12.36 5.84 21.45
CA ALA A 220 -12.07 5.47 22.83
C ALA A 220 -11.06 4.31 22.92
N ILE A 221 -11.21 3.27 22.08
CA ILE A 221 -10.24 2.17 21.96
C ILE A 221 -8.88 2.69 21.52
N ALA A 222 -8.83 3.48 20.44
CA ALA A 222 -7.59 4.00 19.86
C ALA A 222 -6.81 4.92 20.81
N THR A 223 -7.52 5.61 21.71
CA THR A 223 -6.93 6.54 22.68
C THR A 223 -6.76 5.94 24.08
N ASN A 224 -7.16 4.69 24.28
CA ASN A 224 -7.22 4.04 25.60
C ASN A 224 -8.02 4.87 26.64
N THR A 225 -9.17 5.39 26.22
CA THR A 225 -10.07 6.21 27.06
C THR A 225 -11.29 5.39 27.48
N GLN A 226 -11.67 5.43 28.76
CA GLN A 226 -12.89 4.79 29.23
C GLN A 226 -14.15 5.54 28.75
N LEU A 227 -15.19 4.80 28.36
CA LEU A 227 -16.43 5.39 27.80
C LEU A 227 -17.28 6.14 28.84
N ASP A 228 -17.16 5.79 30.11
CA ASP A 228 -17.82 6.42 31.24
C ASP A 228 -17.03 7.61 31.83
N LEU A 229 -15.85 7.91 31.27
CA LEU A 229 -15.09 9.09 31.66
C LEU A 229 -15.90 10.36 31.38
N HIS A 230 -16.20 11.10 32.44
CA HIS A 230 -17.08 12.27 32.41
C HIS A 230 -16.67 13.35 31.39
N TYR A 231 -15.36 13.57 31.22
CA TYR A 231 -14.81 14.58 30.30
C TYR A 231 -14.16 13.95 29.06
N ARG A 232 -14.64 12.79 28.60
CA ARG A 232 -14.14 12.22 27.34
C ARG A 232 -14.47 13.13 26.15
N PRO A 233 -13.60 13.22 25.14
CA PRO A 233 -13.90 13.98 23.93
C PRO A 233 -15.01 13.26 23.15
N ILE A 234 -16.18 13.88 23.05
CA ILE A 234 -17.31 13.41 22.22
C ILE A 234 -17.52 14.41 21.11
N GLN A 235 -17.63 13.92 19.88
CA GLN A 235 -17.97 14.77 18.75
C GLN A 235 -19.42 15.22 18.88
N TYR A 236 -19.65 16.52 19.05
CA TYR A 236 -21.01 17.08 19.20
C TYR A 236 -21.86 16.89 17.93
N VAL A 237 -21.23 17.04 16.77
CA VAL A 237 -21.88 16.84 15.46
C VAL A 237 -21.72 15.38 15.03
N LYS A 238 -22.83 14.78 14.60
CA LYS A 238 -22.90 13.34 14.24
C LYS A 238 -23.34 13.08 12.81
N ASP A 239 -23.24 14.06 11.92
CA ASP A 239 -23.69 13.96 10.52
C ASP A 239 -22.54 13.78 9.50
N PHE A 240 -21.38 13.24 9.92
CA PHE A 240 -20.25 12.90 9.04
C PHE A 240 -20.44 11.58 8.27
N GLY A 241 -21.69 11.15 8.09
CA GLY A 241 -22.05 10.02 7.25
C GLY A 241 -21.83 10.35 5.78
N PHE A 242 -21.66 9.35 4.91
CA PHE A 242 -21.41 9.57 3.50
C PHE A 242 -22.69 10.08 2.81
N LYS A 243 -22.77 11.38 2.50
CA LYS A 243 -24.02 12.02 2.00
C LYS A 243 -24.00 12.32 0.52
N GLU A 244 -25.19 12.43 -0.05
CA GLU A 244 -25.40 12.94 -1.42
C GLU A 244 -24.95 14.41 -1.56
N PRO A 245 -24.59 14.86 -2.78
CA PRO A 245 -24.14 16.24 -2.97
C PRO A 245 -25.17 17.32 -2.57
N LYS A 246 -26.46 17.01 -2.65
CA LYS A 246 -27.54 17.92 -2.25
C LYS A 246 -27.43 18.30 -0.76
N PHE A 247 -27.02 17.37 0.10
CA PHE A 247 -26.77 17.63 1.51
C PHE A 247 -25.75 18.75 1.71
N ILE A 248 -24.62 18.68 0.99
CA ILE A 248 -23.54 19.69 1.07
C ILE A 248 -24.05 21.06 0.58
N LEU A 249 -24.84 21.09 -0.49
CA LEU A 249 -25.43 22.32 -1.01
C LEU A 249 -26.38 22.99 0.00
N ASP A 250 -27.23 22.19 0.65
CA ASP A 250 -28.20 22.72 1.61
C ASP A 250 -27.50 23.19 2.90
N HIS A 251 -26.45 22.47 3.34
CA HIS A 251 -25.59 22.92 4.44
C HIS A 251 -24.83 24.21 4.10
N THR A 252 -24.35 24.34 2.85
CA THR A 252 -23.68 25.56 2.38
C THR A 252 -24.62 26.76 2.43
N LYS A 253 -25.86 26.62 1.97
CA LYS A 253 -26.87 27.70 2.07
C LYS A 253 -27.11 28.09 3.53
N ALA A 254 -27.24 27.10 4.42
CA ALA A 254 -27.43 27.36 5.84
C ALA A 254 -26.23 28.09 6.46
N ALA A 255 -25.00 27.71 6.10
CA ALA A 255 -23.78 28.38 6.57
C ALA A 255 -23.71 29.85 6.11
N ILE A 256 -24.04 30.14 4.85
CA ILE A 256 -24.13 31.52 4.33
C ILE A 256 -25.14 32.34 5.14
N GLN A 257 -26.32 31.78 5.42
CA GLN A 257 -27.36 32.46 6.20
C GLN A 257 -26.90 32.74 7.64
N ARG A 258 -26.23 31.78 8.29
CA ARG A 258 -25.67 31.95 9.64
C ARG A 258 -24.62 33.06 9.66
N MET A 259 -23.70 33.08 8.70
CA MET A 259 -22.68 34.13 8.60
C MET A 259 -23.30 35.51 8.37
N ALA A 260 -24.30 35.62 7.50
CA ALA A 260 -25.00 36.89 7.29
C ALA A 260 -25.73 37.37 8.56
N LYS A 261 -26.35 36.45 9.31
CA LYS A 261 -27.10 36.78 10.53
C LYS A 261 -26.20 37.15 11.71
N TYR A 262 -25.20 36.33 11.99
CA TYR A 262 -24.41 36.42 13.22
C TYR A 262 -23.13 37.25 13.04
N GLU A 263 -22.43 37.05 11.92
CA GLU A 263 -21.17 37.77 11.62
C GLU A 263 -21.39 39.04 10.79
N ARG A 264 -22.61 39.25 10.28
CA ARG A 264 -23.03 40.44 9.50
C ARG A 264 -22.18 40.68 8.25
N VAL A 265 -21.78 39.59 7.57
CA VAL A 265 -21.00 39.63 6.33
C VAL A 265 -21.75 39.05 5.14
N ASN A 266 -21.43 39.54 3.94
CA ASN A 266 -21.93 38.97 2.69
C ASN A 266 -20.91 38.00 2.09
N SER A 267 -20.96 36.75 2.53
CA SER A 267 -20.03 35.69 2.09
C SER A 267 -20.55 34.88 0.89
N ALA A 268 -21.77 35.14 0.40
CA ALA A 268 -22.45 34.27 -0.56
C ALA A 268 -21.67 34.04 -1.86
N GLU A 269 -20.91 35.03 -2.34
CA GLU A 269 -20.07 34.91 -3.52
C GLU A 269 -18.92 33.94 -3.29
N ALA A 270 -18.17 34.10 -2.20
CA ALA A 270 -17.05 33.24 -1.83
C ALA A 270 -17.48 31.76 -1.71
N TRP A 271 -18.62 31.48 -1.06
CA TRP A 271 -19.12 30.10 -0.96
C TRP A 271 -19.57 29.51 -2.31
N LYS A 272 -20.20 30.32 -3.16
CA LYS A 272 -20.60 29.88 -4.52
C LYS A 272 -19.40 29.62 -5.41
N GLU A 273 -18.35 30.43 -5.27
CA GLU A 273 -17.06 30.21 -5.91
C GLU A 273 -16.46 28.88 -5.46
N GLY A 274 -16.43 28.62 -4.14
CA GLY A 274 -15.89 27.38 -3.59
C GLY A 274 -16.61 26.12 -4.05
N LEU A 275 -17.92 26.18 -4.23
CA LEU A 275 -18.70 25.07 -4.83
C LEU A 275 -18.34 24.82 -6.30
N LYS A 276 -17.91 25.84 -7.05
CA LYS A 276 -17.51 25.71 -8.47
C LYS A 276 -16.06 25.25 -8.61
N ASN A 277 -15.18 25.81 -7.79
CA ASN A 277 -13.74 25.53 -7.80
C ASN A 277 -13.39 24.08 -7.44
N ILE A 278 -14.33 23.32 -6.86
CA ILE A 278 -14.13 21.91 -6.54
C ILE A 278 -13.81 21.07 -7.80
N SER A 279 -14.45 21.36 -8.93
CA SER A 279 -14.15 20.69 -10.20
C SER A 279 -12.77 21.11 -10.72
N GLU A 280 -12.40 22.39 -10.58
CA GLU A 280 -11.05 22.86 -10.92
C GLU A 280 -9.97 22.12 -10.09
N LEU A 281 -10.19 21.93 -8.79
CA LEU A 281 -9.28 21.17 -7.93
C LEU A 281 -9.17 19.72 -8.41
N VAL A 282 -10.29 19.06 -8.71
CA VAL A 282 -10.30 17.69 -9.25
C VAL A 282 -9.56 17.61 -10.59
N ASP A 283 -9.72 18.60 -11.46
CA ASP A 283 -9.07 18.66 -12.78
C ASP A 283 -7.56 18.92 -12.69
N LYS A 284 -7.08 19.52 -11.59
CA LYS A 284 -5.64 19.62 -11.31
C LYS A 284 -5.03 18.29 -10.87
N CYS A 285 -5.82 17.41 -10.27
CA CYS A 285 -5.38 16.11 -9.76
C CYS A 285 -5.39 15.06 -10.87
N GLN A 286 -4.22 14.77 -11.44
CA GLN A 286 -4.04 13.88 -12.60
C GLN A 286 -3.16 12.66 -12.32
N TYR A 287 -2.76 12.46 -11.07
CA TYR A 287 -1.98 11.28 -10.70
C TYR A 287 -2.81 10.00 -10.84
N ILE A 288 -2.24 9.01 -11.54
CA ILE A 288 -2.79 7.67 -11.70
C ILE A 288 -1.76 6.71 -11.12
N PHE A 289 -2.20 5.83 -10.22
CA PHE A 289 -1.32 4.78 -9.72
C PHE A 289 -1.16 3.69 -10.78
N GLU A 290 0.08 3.37 -11.09
CA GLU A 290 0.45 2.27 -11.97
C GLU A 290 1.32 1.27 -11.21
N LYS A 291 1.09 -0.01 -11.47
CA LYS A 291 1.91 -1.09 -10.91
C LYS A 291 3.35 -0.89 -11.39
N GLN A 292 4.25 -0.68 -10.44
CA GLN A 292 5.66 -0.47 -10.74
C GLN A 292 6.30 -1.75 -11.27
N PRO A 293 7.32 -1.63 -12.15
CA PRO A 293 8.10 -2.79 -12.56
C PRO A 293 8.81 -3.41 -11.35
N VAL A 294 9.11 -4.70 -11.47
CA VAL A 294 9.90 -5.41 -10.46
C VAL A 294 11.25 -4.69 -10.28
N SER A 295 11.60 -4.40 -9.02
CA SER A 295 12.87 -3.77 -8.66
C SER A 295 13.73 -4.79 -7.90
N LEU A 296 14.71 -5.35 -8.59
CA LEU A 296 15.70 -6.26 -8.00
C LEU A 296 17.08 -5.58 -7.94
N PRO A 297 17.90 -5.88 -6.93
CA PRO A 297 19.27 -5.40 -6.88
C PRO A 297 20.06 -5.99 -8.05
N LYS A 298 20.98 -5.19 -8.61
CA LYS A 298 21.91 -5.65 -9.64
C LYS A 298 23.04 -6.44 -8.97
N LEU A 299 23.15 -7.72 -9.27
CA LEU A 299 24.09 -8.63 -8.60
C LEU A 299 25.38 -8.86 -9.36
N SER A 300 25.40 -8.61 -10.67
CA SER A 300 26.63 -8.60 -11.45
C SER A 300 26.52 -7.77 -12.72
N THR A 301 27.62 -7.66 -13.48
CA THR A 301 27.63 -6.97 -14.78
C THR A 301 26.85 -7.72 -15.85
N ASP A 302 26.84 -9.05 -15.79
CA ASP A 302 26.12 -9.96 -16.68
C ASP A 302 25.52 -11.08 -15.83
N GLU A 303 24.30 -10.84 -15.37
CA GLU A 303 23.60 -11.70 -14.40
C GLU A 303 23.30 -13.07 -15.00
N PHE A 304 22.90 -13.13 -16.27
CA PHE A 304 22.64 -14.40 -16.94
C PHE A 304 23.90 -15.26 -17.05
N LYS A 305 25.03 -14.68 -17.47
CA LYS A 305 26.30 -15.41 -17.52
C LYS A 305 26.77 -15.85 -16.13
N THR A 306 26.56 -15.01 -15.12
CA THR A 306 26.91 -15.32 -13.73
C THR A 306 26.07 -16.48 -13.21
N LEU A 307 24.76 -16.48 -13.48
CA LEU A 307 23.86 -17.58 -13.16
C LEU A 307 24.31 -18.87 -13.83
N CYS A 308 24.59 -18.84 -15.14
CA CYS A 308 25.12 -20.00 -15.87
C CYS A 308 26.40 -20.55 -15.25
N ALA A 309 27.34 -19.68 -14.83
CA ALA A 309 28.58 -20.11 -14.18
C ALA A 309 28.31 -20.83 -12.85
N LYS A 310 27.43 -20.27 -12.00
CA LYS A 310 27.00 -20.91 -10.75
C LYS A 310 26.28 -22.24 -10.98
N CYS A 311 25.44 -22.33 -12.02
CA CYS A 311 24.81 -23.59 -12.40
C CYS A 311 25.84 -24.65 -12.81
N LEU A 312 26.90 -24.27 -13.54
CA LEU A 312 27.99 -25.18 -13.91
C LEU A 312 28.82 -25.62 -12.71
N GLU A 313 29.06 -24.75 -11.73
CA GLU A 313 29.71 -25.12 -10.46
C GLU A 313 28.84 -26.10 -9.68
N GLY A 314 27.55 -25.79 -9.55
CA GLY A 314 26.54 -26.66 -8.92
C GLY A 314 26.44 -28.02 -9.61
N TRP A 315 26.48 -28.04 -10.94
CA TRP A 315 26.48 -29.25 -11.77
C TRP A 315 27.66 -30.16 -11.43
N LYS A 316 28.89 -29.61 -11.44
CA LYS A 316 30.10 -30.36 -11.10
C LYS A 316 30.02 -30.93 -9.69
N LYS A 317 29.52 -30.14 -8.73
CA LYS A 317 29.38 -30.58 -7.34
C LYS A 317 28.33 -31.69 -7.21
N ARG A 318 27.13 -31.51 -7.75
CA ARG A 318 26.01 -32.45 -7.61
C ARG A 318 26.29 -33.81 -8.26
N PHE A 319 26.85 -33.84 -9.46
CA PHE A 319 27.07 -35.10 -10.19
C PHE A 319 28.43 -35.75 -9.92
N SER A 320 29.25 -35.20 -9.02
CA SER A 320 30.55 -35.78 -8.65
C SER A 320 30.41 -37.10 -7.87
N LYS A 321 29.35 -37.23 -7.08
CA LYS A 321 29.08 -38.37 -6.19
C LYS A 321 27.68 -38.93 -6.42
N GLU A 322 27.45 -40.15 -5.93
CA GLU A 322 26.10 -40.70 -5.80
C GLU A 322 25.30 -39.87 -4.80
N ILE A 323 24.04 -39.59 -5.14
CA ILE A 323 23.07 -38.96 -4.27
C ILE A 323 21.89 -39.91 -4.22
N LEU A 324 21.51 -40.37 -3.02
CA LEU A 324 20.42 -41.33 -2.83
C LEU A 324 20.59 -42.62 -3.65
N GLY A 325 21.81 -43.17 -3.70
CA GLY A 325 22.11 -44.42 -4.41
C GLY A 325 22.09 -44.30 -5.94
N TYR A 326 21.87 -43.10 -6.49
CA TYR A 326 21.85 -42.87 -7.92
C TYR A 326 22.93 -41.88 -8.35
N LYS A 327 23.63 -42.24 -9.42
CA LYS A 327 24.56 -41.35 -10.14
C LYS A 327 24.27 -41.48 -11.63
N PRO A 328 23.89 -40.38 -12.30
CA PRO A 328 23.61 -40.42 -13.73
C PRO A 328 24.84 -40.90 -14.52
N THR A 329 24.60 -41.72 -15.52
CA THR A 329 25.60 -42.08 -16.51
C THR A 329 25.98 -40.88 -17.36
N LYS A 330 27.14 -40.93 -18.03
CA LYS A 330 27.55 -39.85 -18.94
C LYS A 330 26.52 -39.62 -20.05
N ALA A 331 25.90 -40.68 -20.56
CA ALA A 331 24.86 -40.58 -21.58
C ALA A 331 23.62 -39.82 -21.07
N GLU A 332 23.15 -40.10 -19.86
CA GLU A 332 22.04 -39.36 -19.24
C GLU A 332 22.40 -37.89 -18.96
N LEU A 333 23.63 -37.62 -18.49
CA LEU A 333 24.10 -36.25 -18.29
C LEU A 333 24.07 -35.44 -19.59
N ASP A 334 24.55 -36.03 -20.69
CA ASP A 334 24.64 -35.37 -21.99
C ASP A 334 23.28 -35.21 -22.68
N THR A 335 22.31 -36.10 -22.42
CA THR A 335 21.01 -36.11 -23.12
C THR A 335 19.87 -35.53 -22.29
N VAL A 336 19.67 -36.00 -21.07
CA VAL A 336 18.51 -35.65 -20.24
C VAL A 336 18.80 -34.38 -19.44
N TYR A 337 19.86 -34.40 -18.62
CA TYR A 337 20.12 -33.34 -17.66
C TYR A 337 20.60 -32.05 -18.35
N LYS A 338 21.45 -32.16 -19.37
CA LYS A 338 22.04 -30.99 -20.04
C LYS A 338 21.00 -30.25 -20.86
N SER A 339 20.14 -30.99 -21.55
CA SER A 339 18.97 -30.44 -22.26
C SER A 339 18.01 -29.76 -21.29
N ARG A 340 17.73 -30.39 -20.14
CA ARG A 340 16.88 -29.80 -19.10
C ARG A 340 17.45 -28.51 -18.51
N LEU A 341 18.72 -28.48 -18.16
CA LEU A 341 19.37 -27.27 -17.64
C LEU A 341 19.39 -26.15 -18.68
N GLY A 342 19.68 -26.49 -19.94
CA GLY A 342 19.62 -25.53 -21.06
C GLY A 342 18.23 -24.93 -21.23
N TYR A 343 17.19 -25.76 -21.16
CA TYR A 343 15.80 -25.34 -21.20
C TYR A 343 15.47 -24.38 -20.04
N GLU A 344 15.73 -24.76 -18.79
CA GLU A 344 15.41 -23.93 -17.62
C GLU A 344 16.13 -22.57 -17.66
N LEU A 345 17.42 -22.56 -18.00
CA LEU A 345 18.19 -21.32 -18.18
C LEU A 345 17.61 -20.45 -19.30
N SER A 346 17.13 -21.04 -20.39
CA SER A 346 16.50 -20.28 -21.49
C SER A 346 15.21 -19.60 -21.04
N ILE A 347 14.39 -20.27 -20.21
CA ILE A 347 13.17 -19.71 -19.65
C ILE A 347 13.50 -18.58 -18.68
N LEU A 348 14.44 -18.79 -17.76
CA LEU A 348 14.86 -17.75 -16.80
C LEU A 348 15.34 -16.48 -17.52
N LYS A 349 16.12 -16.64 -18.59
CA LYS A 349 16.56 -15.52 -19.44
C LYS A 349 15.41 -14.81 -20.13
N LYS A 350 14.45 -15.57 -20.68
CA LYS A 350 13.27 -15.02 -21.35
C LYS A 350 12.41 -14.21 -20.39
N MET A 351 12.33 -14.63 -19.13
CA MET A 351 11.57 -13.97 -18.07
C MET A 351 12.34 -12.84 -17.37
N GLY A 352 13.66 -12.73 -17.55
CA GLY A 352 14.50 -11.77 -16.83
C GLY A 352 14.61 -12.06 -15.34
N PHE A 353 14.61 -13.35 -14.96
CA PHE A 353 14.62 -13.80 -13.56
C PHE A 353 16.01 -14.18 -13.04
N GLU A 354 17.07 -13.96 -13.82
CA GLU A 354 18.44 -14.25 -13.40
C GLU A 354 18.84 -13.53 -12.11
N SER A 355 18.53 -12.25 -11.94
CA SER A 355 18.87 -11.47 -10.74
C SER A 355 18.16 -12.01 -9.50
N TYR A 356 16.92 -12.50 -9.65
CA TYR A 356 16.17 -13.12 -8.55
C TYR A 356 16.85 -14.40 -8.07
N PHE A 357 17.24 -15.30 -8.99
CA PHE A 357 17.93 -16.54 -8.63
C PHE A 357 19.29 -16.29 -8.00
N LEU A 358 20.05 -15.32 -8.52
CA LEU A 358 21.32 -14.91 -7.92
C LEU A 358 21.12 -14.34 -6.51
N LEU A 359 20.06 -13.56 -6.27
CA LEU A 359 19.78 -12.96 -4.96
C LEU A 359 19.43 -14.02 -3.92
N VAL A 360 18.55 -14.93 -4.30
CA VAL A 360 18.14 -16.04 -3.43
C VAL A 360 19.34 -16.95 -3.15
N GLU A 361 20.16 -17.26 -4.15
CA GLU A 361 21.36 -18.07 -3.96
C GLU A 361 22.37 -17.41 -3.02
N ASP A 362 22.63 -16.11 -3.18
CA ASP A 362 23.55 -15.36 -2.31
C ASP A 362 23.08 -15.37 -0.85
N LEU A 363 21.79 -15.09 -0.61
CA LEU A 363 21.18 -15.14 0.72
C LEU A 363 21.30 -16.53 1.36
N VAL A 364 21.00 -17.59 0.60
CA VAL A 364 21.06 -18.98 1.06
C VAL A 364 22.49 -19.40 1.38
N MET A 365 23.45 -19.07 0.51
CA MET A 365 24.84 -19.44 0.70
C MET A 365 25.47 -18.68 1.86
N TRP A 366 25.18 -17.37 1.99
CA TRP A 366 25.60 -16.59 3.15
C TRP A 366 25.06 -17.19 4.45
N SER A 367 23.79 -17.56 4.50
CA SER A 367 23.15 -18.16 5.67
C SER A 367 23.86 -19.46 6.10
N LYS A 368 24.07 -20.38 5.15
CA LYS A 368 24.79 -21.64 5.38
C LYS A 368 26.21 -21.40 5.91
N ASN A 369 26.92 -20.42 5.37
CA ASN A 369 28.29 -20.10 5.77
C ASN A 369 28.40 -19.40 7.14
N ASN A 370 27.28 -18.89 7.70
CA ASN A 370 27.24 -18.20 8.98
C ASN A 370 26.48 -19.00 10.06
N GLY A 371 26.28 -20.30 9.85
CA GLY A 371 25.60 -21.17 10.81
C GLY A 371 24.10 -20.91 10.93
N VAL A 372 23.50 -20.19 9.99
CA VAL A 372 22.04 -20.02 9.91
C VAL A 372 21.47 -21.20 9.13
N ILE A 373 20.60 -21.96 9.79
CA ILE A 373 19.93 -23.12 9.18
C ILE A 373 18.99 -22.62 8.08
N VAL A 374 19.17 -23.16 6.87
CA VAL A 374 18.27 -22.90 5.74
C VAL A 374 17.48 -24.18 5.49
N GLY A 375 16.16 -24.09 5.54
CA GLY A 375 15.28 -25.23 5.25
C GLY A 375 15.50 -25.79 3.83
N PRO A 376 15.13 -27.05 3.56
CA PRO A 376 15.34 -27.71 2.27
C PRO A 376 14.58 -27.06 1.09
N GLY A 377 13.65 -26.14 1.38
CA GLY A 377 12.89 -25.33 0.44
C GLY A 377 11.65 -24.78 1.15
N ARG A 378 11.16 -23.60 0.77
CA ARG A 378 9.83 -23.10 1.19
C ARG A 378 8.90 -23.09 -0.01
N GLY A 379 7.74 -23.70 0.19
CA GLY A 379 6.65 -23.90 -0.78
C GLY A 379 5.74 -24.98 -0.21
N SER A 380 4.55 -25.14 -0.76
CA SER A 380 3.55 -26.18 -0.43
C SER A 380 4.02 -27.63 -0.70
N CYS A 381 5.33 -27.89 -0.65
CA CYS A 381 5.96 -29.12 -1.11
C CYS A 381 5.62 -30.33 -0.23
N PHE A 382 5.18 -30.13 1.01
CA PHE A 382 4.75 -31.21 1.89
C PHE A 382 3.47 -30.81 2.66
N LEU A 383 2.32 -31.29 2.19
CA LEU A 383 1.06 -31.44 2.93
C LEU A 383 1.09 -32.71 3.81
N ALA A 384 0.24 -32.76 4.84
CA ALA A 384 0.01 -33.99 5.60
C ALA A 384 -0.33 -35.15 4.64
N GLY A 385 0.27 -36.31 4.89
CA GLY A 385 0.20 -37.50 4.05
C GLY A 385 1.36 -37.66 3.07
N HIS A 386 2.19 -36.63 2.84
CA HIS A 386 3.37 -36.79 1.99
C HIS A 386 4.43 -37.66 2.65
N GLU A 387 4.92 -38.63 1.89
CA GLU A 387 5.97 -39.54 2.30
C GLU A 387 7.36 -38.95 2.04
N VAL A 388 8.19 -38.93 3.08
CA VAL A 388 9.58 -38.49 3.06
C VAL A 388 10.47 -39.71 3.19
N VAL A 389 11.43 -39.87 2.28
CA VAL A 389 12.41 -40.96 2.32
C VAL A 389 13.38 -40.74 3.48
N ILE A 390 13.45 -41.69 4.42
CA ILE A 390 14.26 -41.59 5.65
C ILE A 390 15.56 -42.38 5.58
N ASN A 391 15.69 -43.33 4.66
CA ASN A 391 16.93 -44.09 4.45
C ASN A 391 17.16 -44.50 2.99
N THR A 392 18.36 -45.02 2.71
CA THR A 392 18.78 -45.42 1.37
C THR A 392 18.08 -46.69 0.87
N ASP A 393 17.39 -47.40 1.76
CA ASP A 393 16.64 -48.62 1.45
C ASP A 393 15.23 -48.30 0.92
N GLY A 394 14.87 -47.01 0.85
CA GLY A 394 13.60 -46.52 0.32
C GLY A 394 12.47 -46.51 1.34
N GLU A 395 12.77 -46.68 2.63
CA GLU A 395 11.77 -46.49 3.68
C GLU A 395 11.31 -45.03 3.71
N THR A 396 10.00 -44.86 3.86
CA THR A 396 9.36 -43.56 3.94
C THR A 396 8.66 -43.37 5.28
N LYS A 397 8.55 -42.11 5.70
CA LYS A 397 7.76 -41.68 6.85
C LYS A 397 6.93 -40.49 6.43
N LYS A 398 5.67 -40.40 6.88
CA LYS A 398 4.83 -39.25 6.54
C LYS A 398 5.36 -37.99 7.20
N ILE A 399 5.25 -36.85 6.52
CA ILE A 399 5.81 -35.58 6.98
C ILE A 399 5.27 -35.17 8.36
N GLU A 400 3.99 -35.44 8.64
CA GLU A 400 3.34 -35.13 9.92
C GLU A 400 3.78 -36.01 11.09
N ASP A 401 4.39 -37.17 10.80
CA ASP A 401 4.79 -38.13 11.82
C ASP A 401 6.22 -37.89 12.31
N PHE A 402 6.97 -36.94 11.73
CA PHE A 402 8.35 -36.66 12.15
C PHE A 402 8.41 -35.99 13.52
N GLU A 403 9.34 -36.47 14.34
CA GLU A 403 9.64 -35.96 15.67
C GLU A 403 11.07 -35.41 15.73
N ILE A 404 11.33 -34.50 16.67
CA ILE A 404 12.69 -34.02 16.95
C ILE A 404 13.56 -35.22 17.35
N GLY A 405 14.71 -35.36 16.70
CA GLY A 405 15.63 -36.48 16.87
C GLY A 405 15.52 -37.55 15.77
N ASP A 406 14.47 -37.52 14.94
CA ASP A 406 14.38 -38.41 13.79
C ASP A 406 15.54 -38.18 12.82
N LYS A 407 15.94 -39.25 12.13
CA LYS A 407 16.96 -39.17 11.07
C LYS A 407 16.28 -39.10 9.71
N VAL A 408 16.70 -38.12 8.92
CA VAL A 408 16.25 -37.93 7.53
C VAL A 408 17.45 -37.92 6.60
N ILE A 409 17.23 -38.33 5.35
CA ILE A 409 18.24 -38.09 4.32
C ILE A 409 18.02 -36.70 3.71
N ALA A 410 19.03 -35.86 3.79
CA ALA A 410 19.06 -34.56 3.12
C ALA A 410 19.28 -34.71 1.61
N HIS A 411 19.02 -33.64 0.87
CA HIS A 411 19.13 -33.59 -0.60
C HIS A 411 20.49 -34.02 -1.18
N ASP A 412 21.55 -34.08 -0.35
CA ASP A 412 22.92 -34.43 -0.73
C ASP A 412 23.32 -35.84 -0.30
N GLY A 413 22.36 -36.63 0.17
CA GLY A 413 22.55 -37.99 0.67
C GLY A 413 23.07 -38.06 2.11
N SER A 414 23.33 -36.93 2.78
CA SER A 414 23.74 -36.95 4.19
C SER A 414 22.58 -37.28 5.11
N ILE A 415 22.84 -38.03 6.18
CA ILE A 415 21.87 -38.25 7.24
C ILE A 415 21.93 -37.03 8.16
N GLN A 416 20.80 -36.36 8.31
CA GLN A 416 20.61 -35.23 9.21
C GLN A 416 19.61 -35.60 10.29
N GLU A 417 19.74 -34.97 11.45
CA GLU A 417 18.79 -35.10 12.55
C GLU A 417 17.74 -33.98 12.43
N VAL A 418 16.47 -34.34 12.65
CA VAL A 418 15.37 -33.39 12.74
C VAL A 418 15.54 -32.59 14.03
N VAL A 419 15.92 -31.33 13.91
CA VAL A 419 16.14 -30.44 15.07
C VAL A 419 14.91 -29.62 15.44
N ASP A 420 13.94 -29.52 14.54
CA ASP A 420 12.71 -28.76 14.73
C ASP A 420 11.60 -29.29 13.79
N VAL A 421 10.34 -29.17 14.23
CA VAL A 421 9.15 -29.58 13.46
C VAL A 421 8.18 -28.42 13.43
N LEU A 422 7.95 -27.86 12.24
CA LEU A 422 7.08 -26.70 12.04
C LEU A 422 5.80 -27.13 11.33
N SER A 423 4.66 -27.06 12.01
CA SER A 423 3.34 -27.25 11.41
C SER A 423 2.60 -25.91 11.29
N PHE A 424 1.84 -25.77 10.21
CA PHE A 424 1.01 -24.59 9.96
C PHE A 424 -0.36 -25.08 9.48
N ASP A 425 -1.41 -24.78 10.23
CA ASP A 425 -2.77 -25.01 9.77
C ASP A 425 -3.10 -23.97 8.68
N ARG A 426 -3.41 -24.45 7.48
CA ARG A 426 -3.90 -23.62 6.37
C ARG A 426 -5.20 -24.21 5.84
N ASP A 427 -6.28 -23.45 5.97
CA ASP A 427 -7.56 -23.73 5.32
C ASP A 427 -7.54 -23.11 3.91
N GLU A 428 -6.94 -23.85 2.97
CA GLU A 428 -6.83 -23.45 1.56
C GLU A 428 -7.44 -24.53 0.67
N GLU A 429 -8.34 -24.12 -0.22
CA GLU A 429 -8.94 -25.03 -1.20
C GLU A 429 -7.93 -25.33 -2.31
N ILE A 430 -7.64 -26.62 -2.50
CA ILE A 430 -6.70 -27.10 -3.51
C ILE A 430 -7.48 -27.47 -4.77
N LEU A 431 -7.09 -26.88 -5.90
CA LEU A 431 -7.54 -27.26 -7.23
C LEU A 431 -6.67 -28.39 -7.77
N HIS A 432 -7.33 -29.38 -8.36
CA HIS A 432 -6.69 -30.43 -9.13
C HIS A 432 -7.00 -30.18 -10.61
N LEU A 433 -5.98 -29.80 -11.37
CA LEU A 433 -6.06 -29.51 -12.80
C LEU A 433 -5.50 -30.70 -13.58
N THR A 434 -6.27 -31.19 -14.53
CA THR A 434 -5.83 -32.21 -15.48
C THR A 434 -5.80 -31.59 -16.87
N PHE A 435 -4.62 -31.57 -17.49
CA PHE A 435 -4.41 -31.03 -18.83
C PHE A 435 -4.56 -32.13 -19.89
N ASP A 436 -4.90 -31.75 -21.13
CA ASP A 436 -5.15 -32.70 -22.24
C ASP A 436 -3.98 -33.64 -22.57
N ASN A 437 -2.76 -33.22 -22.23
CA ASN A 437 -1.55 -34.04 -22.36
C ASN A 437 -1.37 -35.07 -21.22
N GLY A 438 -2.36 -35.19 -20.32
CA GLY A 438 -2.35 -36.09 -19.18
C GLY A 438 -1.54 -35.60 -17.98
N VAL A 439 -1.03 -34.36 -18.01
CA VAL A 439 -0.36 -33.77 -16.84
C VAL A 439 -1.40 -33.40 -15.80
N GLU A 440 -1.17 -33.81 -14.56
CA GLU A 440 -1.99 -33.45 -13.41
C GLU A 440 -1.20 -32.51 -12.49
N ILE A 441 -1.82 -31.40 -12.08
CA ILE A 441 -1.23 -30.42 -11.17
C ILE A 441 -2.21 -30.10 -10.04
N SER A 442 -1.72 -30.15 -8.81
CA SER A 442 -2.43 -29.66 -7.64
C SER A 442 -1.88 -28.31 -7.19
N CYS A 443 -2.75 -27.31 -7.00
CA CYS A 443 -2.32 -25.97 -6.62
C CYS A 443 -3.43 -25.21 -5.86
N THR A 444 -3.07 -24.10 -5.21
CA THR A 444 -4.05 -23.19 -4.60
C THR A 444 -4.80 -22.39 -5.67
N LYS A 445 -6.03 -21.97 -5.36
CA LYS A 445 -6.87 -21.18 -6.30
C LYS A 445 -6.18 -19.96 -6.89
N ASP A 446 -5.37 -19.27 -6.09
CA ASP A 446 -4.67 -18.04 -6.47
C ASP A 446 -3.34 -18.28 -7.21
N HIS A 447 -2.90 -19.53 -7.34
CA HIS A 447 -1.68 -19.89 -8.08
C HIS A 447 -1.79 -19.41 -9.53
N LYS A 448 -0.78 -18.72 -10.04
CA LYS A 448 -0.84 -18.12 -11.38
C LYS A 448 -0.16 -19.00 -12.42
N PHE A 449 -0.87 -19.33 -13.48
CA PHE A 449 -0.35 -19.99 -14.67
C PHE A 449 -0.17 -18.97 -15.79
N PHE A 450 0.87 -19.15 -16.61
CA PHE A 450 1.08 -18.32 -17.79
C PHE A 450 0.41 -18.98 -19.00
N SER A 451 -0.74 -18.45 -19.41
CA SER A 451 -1.44 -18.79 -20.64
C SER A 451 -0.91 -17.95 -21.81
N LYS A 452 -0.76 -18.54 -23.00
CA LYS A 452 -0.38 -17.83 -24.24
C LYS A 452 -1.42 -16.82 -24.66
N THR A 453 -2.69 -17.09 -24.39
CA THR A 453 -3.81 -16.27 -24.84
C THR A 453 -4.07 -15.10 -23.90
N ARG A 454 -3.92 -15.32 -22.58
CA ARG A 454 -4.31 -14.34 -21.55
C ARG A 454 -3.20 -13.89 -20.60
N GLY A 455 -1.97 -14.40 -20.77
CA GLY A 455 -0.86 -14.11 -19.88
C GLY A 455 -1.04 -14.79 -18.51
N TRP A 456 -0.66 -14.12 -17.42
CA TRP A 456 -0.78 -14.68 -16.06
C TRP A 456 -2.23 -14.70 -15.57
N ILE A 457 -2.82 -15.89 -15.49
CA ILE A 457 -4.18 -16.15 -15.00
C ILE A 457 -4.12 -16.98 -13.72
N ARG A 458 -5.09 -16.80 -12.81
CA ARG A 458 -5.18 -17.62 -11.61
C ARG A 458 -5.70 -19.01 -11.95
N ALA A 459 -5.35 -20.00 -11.14
CA ALA A 459 -5.77 -21.40 -11.31
C ALA A 459 -7.30 -21.54 -11.32
N ASP A 460 -8.00 -20.77 -10.49
CA ASP A 460 -9.48 -20.75 -10.44
C ASP A 460 -10.14 -20.01 -11.61
N GLU A 461 -9.36 -19.37 -12.48
CA GLU A 461 -9.82 -18.63 -13.66
C GLU A 461 -9.46 -19.34 -14.98
N ILE A 462 -8.75 -20.48 -14.92
CA ILE A 462 -8.38 -21.28 -16.10
C ILE A 462 -9.62 -21.93 -16.72
N ASN A 463 -9.71 -21.90 -18.05
CA ASN A 463 -10.74 -22.59 -18.81
C ASN A 463 -10.16 -23.26 -20.07
N GLU A 464 -11.02 -23.95 -20.81
CA GLU A 464 -10.65 -24.75 -22.00
C GLU A 464 -10.07 -23.90 -23.16
N GLU A 465 -10.24 -22.58 -23.15
CA GLU A 465 -9.68 -21.66 -24.17
C GLU A 465 -8.24 -21.20 -23.84
N ASP A 466 -7.71 -21.58 -22.67
CA ASP A 466 -6.35 -21.23 -22.27
C ASP A 466 -5.32 -22.20 -22.84
N GLU A 467 -4.52 -21.70 -23.78
CA GLU A 467 -3.39 -22.46 -24.31
C GLU A 467 -2.15 -22.28 -23.43
N PHE A 468 -1.61 -23.38 -22.94
CA PHE A 468 -0.34 -23.42 -22.22
C PHE A 468 0.77 -23.93 -23.15
N ASP A 469 2.02 -23.58 -22.88
CA ASP A 469 3.15 -24.13 -23.65
C ASP A 469 3.18 -25.66 -23.53
N ASP A 470 3.18 -26.36 -24.67
CA ASP A 470 3.61 -27.77 -24.69
C ASP A 470 5.11 -27.80 -24.42
N VAL A 471 5.42 -28.09 -23.16
CA VAL A 471 6.76 -28.14 -22.58
C VAL A 471 7.68 -29.07 -23.38
N VAL A 472 7.13 -30.10 -24.05
CA VAL A 472 7.89 -31.08 -24.82
C VAL A 472 8.23 -30.56 -26.23
N GLU A 473 7.39 -29.74 -26.82
CA GLU A 473 7.57 -29.21 -28.17
C GLU A 473 8.49 -27.98 -28.18
N LEU A 474 8.34 -27.08 -27.20
CA LEU A 474 9.18 -25.88 -27.03
C LEU A 474 10.67 -26.22 -26.77
N ALA A 475 10.94 -27.36 -26.12
CA ALA A 475 12.30 -27.85 -25.87
C ALA A 475 13.02 -28.31 -27.15
N LYS A 476 12.29 -28.62 -28.22
CA LYS A 476 12.87 -29.10 -29.50
C LYS A 476 13.26 -27.96 -30.45
N GLU A 477 12.62 -26.79 -30.36
CA GLU A 477 12.85 -25.67 -31.29
C GLU A 477 14.09 -24.83 -30.95
N ILE A 478 14.53 -24.84 -29.69
CA ILE A 478 15.60 -23.97 -29.19
C ILE A 478 16.84 -24.83 -28.90
N GLU A 479 17.44 -25.41 -29.94
CA GLU A 479 18.85 -25.81 -29.85
C GLU A 479 19.67 -24.58 -29.48
N CYS A 480 20.36 -24.65 -28.35
CA CYS A 480 21.13 -23.55 -27.78
C CYS A 480 22.29 -23.16 -28.73
N LYS A 481 22.02 -22.31 -29.73
CA LYS A 481 22.99 -21.73 -30.68
C LYS A 481 23.81 -20.62 -30.03
N THR A 482 24.37 -20.87 -28.86
CA THR A 482 25.46 -20.05 -28.32
C THR A 482 26.63 -20.97 -28.00
N ASN A 483 27.79 -20.67 -28.58
CA ASN A 483 29.04 -21.43 -28.57
C ASN A 483 29.68 -21.58 -27.16
N ALA A 484 28.91 -21.96 -26.15
CA ALA A 484 29.44 -22.56 -24.94
C ALA A 484 29.64 -24.05 -25.21
N VAL A 485 30.75 -24.38 -25.88
CA VAL A 485 31.19 -25.76 -26.04
C VAL A 485 31.49 -26.31 -24.64
N LEU A 486 30.54 -27.05 -24.08
CA LEU A 486 30.74 -27.96 -22.96
C LEU A 486 31.68 -29.08 -23.43
N ARG A 487 32.97 -28.92 -23.15
CA ARG A 487 33.94 -30.02 -23.18
C ARG A 487 33.96 -30.76 -21.86
#